data_AF-A0AAJ1H5I2-F1
#
_entry.id   AF-A0AAJ1H5I2-F1
#
_cell.length_a   1.000
_cell.length_b   1.000
_cell.length_c   1.000
_cell.angle_alpha   90.00
_cell.angle_beta   90.00
_cell.angle_gamma   90.00
#
_symmetry.space_group_name_H-M   'P 1'
#
loop_
_entity.id
_entity.type
_entity.pdbx_description
1 polymer ?
#
loop_
_entity_poly.entity_id
_entity_poly.type
_entity_poly.pdbx_seq_one_letter_code
_entity_poly.pdbx_strand_id
1 'polypeptide(L)'
;MTSTRDRLRRSGAAVGVGLLAALAAWVRLGPVARGTAWAEDAGLFFREHLALGAAASVVEPYAGYLHVVPRLVVDVGFALPIAWYALTVTTLCCVLTGAACAGVFVLAADAVPSPVLRVVLAAVPVLLPTAPWEVLGNAANLHTTALLLAPWVFAQRARTRTGAVTLALVAVLVLTTEVQALLFLPLLLLAWVPGRDRARATGASAGRADAASAAVPPASFAVPSRRARVLRALPVTVAALGAGAAQVVTALTTDRDSPRGDPSVRDVASGYLLQTVGGLWRADLAAVGRAVVASGWWVVGVPAAVLVAIVVTAVVVGLRERRRRAVLLASALAVGSVVVWSAALLANASANGRWSRSDPGALLDATPSRYAAAAGMLLSAALVVSASVLVGHVLRSGALHATGTDAGTDAGTGTGTGTDATVVGGHRSVRVVRRVLGWTVVAVLVATWVAAFPGTAQRATGPEWYPQVVAAEARCRQDPAGTVMIGALPWEARVPCVLVLGTGATGR
;
A
#
# COMPACT_ATOMS: atom_id res chain seq x y z
N MET A 1 -24.70 16.70 9.37
CA MET A 1 -23.41 17.43 9.50
C MET A 1 -22.49 16.58 10.36
N THR A 2 -21.26 16.28 9.94
CA THR A 2 -20.27 15.71 10.87
C THR A 2 -19.79 16.83 11.78
N SER A 3 -19.79 16.59 13.10
CA SER A 3 -19.31 17.56 14.07
C SER A 3 -17.85 17.91 13.77
N THR A 4 -17.42 19.14 14.02
CA THR A 4 -16.00 19.54 13.92
C THR A 4 -15.10 18.58 14.73
N ARG A 5 -15.60 18.06 15.86
CA ARG A 5 -14.95 17.02 16.66
C ARG A 5 -14.74 15.70 15.90
N ASP A 6 -15.68 15.28 15.04
CA ASP A 6 -15.53 14.06 14.24
C ASP A 6 -14.49 14.21 13.13
N ARG A 7 -14.37 15.43 12.56
CA ARG A 7 -13.31 15.74 11.58
C ARG A 7 -11.95 15.69 12.25
N LEU A 8 -11.79 16.37 13.40
CA LEU A 8 -10.55 16.37 14.18
C LEU A 8 -10.14 14.96 14.59
N ARG A 9 -11.08 14.13 15.09
CA ARG A 9 -10.80 12.73 15.46
C ARG A 9 -10.31 11.90 14.27
N ARG A 10 -10.92 12.07 13.09
CA ARG A 10 -10.50 11.34 11.88
C ARG A 10 -9.14 11.78 11.37
N SER A 11 -8.88 13.09 11.36
CA SER A 11 -7.57 13.63 10.99
C SER A 11 -6.49 13.19 11.98
N GLY A 12 -6.76 13.28 13.29
CA GLY A 12 -5.85 12.81 14.33
C GLY A 12 -5.57 11.30 14.22
N ALA A 13 -6.58 10.47 13.93
CA ALA A 13 -6.38 9.04 13.69
C ALA A 13 -5.50 8.77 12.45
N ALA A 14 -5.71 9.51 11.35
CA ALA A 14 -4.90 9.36 10.15
C ALA A 14 -3.43 9.76 10.39
N VAL A 15 -3.20 10.89 11.07
CA VAL A 15 -1.85 11.34 11.47
C VAL A 15 -1.21 10.32 12.41
N GLY A 16 -1.94 9.84 13.41
CA GLY A 16 -1.46 8.81 14.34
C GLY A 16 -1.06 7.52 13.62
N VAL A 17 -1.89 7.02 12.68
CA VAL A 17 -1.55 5.85 11.86
C VAL A 17 -0.29 6.10 11.03
N GLY A 18 -0.15 7.28 10.41
CA GLY A 18 1.02 7.61 9.61
C GLY A 18 2.30 7.70 10.43
N LEU A 19 2.26 8.35 11.59
CA LEU A 19 3.41 8.47 12.50
C LEU A 19 3.82 7.11 13.06
N LEU A 20 2.86 6.29 13.50
CA LEU A 20 3.14 4.93 13.99
C LEU A 20 3.72 4.04 12.89
N ALA A 21 3.23 4.16 11.64
CA ALA A 21 3.78 3.42 10.51
C ALA A 21 5.20 3.87 10.18
N ALA A 22 5.48 5.17 10.14
CA ALA A 22 6.83 5.71 9.93
C ALA A 22 7.79 5.25 11.04
N LEU A 23 7.35 5.29 12.29
CA LEU A 23 8.12 4.80 13.43
C LEU A 23 8.35 3.29 13.35
N ALA A 24 7.34 2.50 12.98
CA ALA A 24 7.50 1.06 12.78
C ALA A 24 8.53 0.75 11.68
N ALA A 25 8.46 1.44 10.54
CA ALA A 25 9.43 1.30 9.46
C ALA A 25 10.86 1.65 9.94
N TRP A 26 11.00 2.76 10.66
CA TRP A 26 12.27 3.18 11.25
C TRP A 26 12.82 2.12 12.21
N VAL A 27 12.02 1.68 13.19
CA VAL A 27 12.43 0.69 14.19
C VAL A 27 12.89 -0.61 13.54
N ARG A 28 12.16 -1.11 12.54
CA ARG A 28 12.47 -2.39 11.88
C ARG A 28 13.78 -2.44 11.09
N LEU A 29 14.35 -1.30 10.71
CA LEU A 29 15.62 -1.27 9.96
C LEU A 29 16.84 -1.51 10.86
N GLY A 30 16.77 -1.16 12.14
CA GLY A 30 17.95 -1.13 13.02
C GLY A 30 18.89 0.06 12.74
N PRO A 31 19.81 0.40 13.66
CA PRO A 31 20.62 1.61 13.57
C PRO A 31 21.55 1.64 12.34
N VAL A 32 22.33 0.58 12.12
CA VAL A 32 23.30 0.50 11.01
C VAL A 32 22.60 0.64 9.65
N ALA A 33 21.49 -0.06 9.44
CA ALA A 33 20.79 0.01 8.16
C ALA A 33 20.20 1.40 7.86
N ARG A 34 19.84 2.18 8.88
CA ARG A 34 19.40 3.57 8.71
C ARG A 34 20.55 4.50 8.33
N GLY A 35 21.74 4.21 8.83
CA GLY A 35 22.97 4.93 8.54
C GLY A 35 23.64 4.51 7.23
N THR A 36 23.19 3.43 6.59
CA THR A 36 23.81 2.87 5.38
C THR A 36 23.06 3.31 4.13
N ALA A 37 23.75 3.97 3.20
CA ALA A 37 23.15 4.36 1.92
C ALA A 37 23.00 3.13 1.00
N TRP A 38 21.96 3.11 0.17
CA TRP A 38 21.51 1.90 -0.51
C TRP A 38 21.25 2.09 -2.01
N ALA A 39 21.75 1.14 -2.80
CA ALA A 39 21.47 0.90 -4.20
C ALA A 39 21.36 2.19 -5.03
N GLU A 40 20.25 2.37 -5.75
CA GLU A 40 20.05 3.49 -6.66
C GLU A 40 20.12 4.84 -5.94
N ASP A 41 19.79 4.91 -4.66
CA ASP A 41 19.80 6.14 -3.86
C ASP A 41 21.22 6.70 -3.68
N ALA A 42 22.23 5.85 -3.60
CA ALA A 42 23.63 6.25 -3.42
C ALA A 42 24.48 6.04 -4.69
N GLY A 43 23.93 5.32 -5.66
CA GLY A 43 24.55 5.07 -6.95
C GLY A 43 23.97 5.99 -8.03
N LEU A 44 22.89 5.52 -8.66
CA LEU A 44 22.34 6.15 -9.86
C LEU A 44 21.77 7.55 -9.58
N PHE A 45 20.76 7.67 -8.72
CA PHE A 45 20.08 8.94 -8.47
C PHE A 45 21.04 9.98 -7.91
N PHE A 46 21.96 9.55 -7.05
CA PHE A 46 23.03 10.39 -6.51
C PHE A 46 23.93 10.95 -7.61
N ARG A 47 24.41 10.08 -8.51
CA ARG A 47 25.30 10.46 -9.61
C ARG A 47 24.59 11.35 -10.63
N GLU A 48 23.34 11.08 -10.94
CA GLU A 48 22.54 11.89 -11.87
C GLU A 48 22.22 13.25 -11.29
N HIS A 49 21.93 13.36 -9.98
CA HIS A 49 21.81 14.65 -9.32
C HIS A 49 23.09 15.48 -9.48
N LEU A 50 24.26 14.88 -9.25
CA LEU A 50 25.55 15.56 -9.42
C LEU A 50 25.81 15.99 -10.86
N ALA A 51 25.37 15.19 -11.84
CA ALA A 51 25.64 15.42 -13.26
C ALA A 51 24.66 16.41 -13.92
N LEU A 52 23.38 16.30 -13.59
CA LEU A 52 22.28 17.01 -14.25
C LEU A 52 21.72 18.16 -13.40
N GLY A 53 21.96 18.13 -12.08
CA GLY A 53 21.31 19.02 -11.11
C GLY A 53 19.91 18.55 -10.72
N ALA A 54 19.36 19.14 -9.66
CA ALA A 54 18.10 18.73 -9.05
C ALA A 54 16.93 18.67 -10.06
N ALA A 55 16.64 19.79 -10.72
CA ALA A 55 15.45 19.90 -11.58
C ALA A 55 15.46 18.95 -12.79
N ALA A 56 16.59 18.82 -13.47
CA ALA A 56 16.70 17.93 -14.63
C ALA A 56 16.70 16.46 -14.22
N SER A 57 17.36 16.13 -13.10
CA SER A 57 17.43 14.74 -12.63
C SER A 57 16.06 14.16 -12.30
N VAL A 58 15.11 14.96 -11.78
CA VAL A 58 13.76 14.50 -11.36
C VAL A 58 12.94 13.87 -12.49
N VAL A 59 13.15 14.32 -13.73
CA VAL A 59 12.43 13.81 -14.91
C VAL A 59 13.28 12.88 -15.78
N GLU A 60 14.51 12.58 -15.35
CA GLU A 60 15.43 11.72 -16.07
C GLU A 60 14.93 10.26 -16.03
N PRO A 61 14.60 9.65 -17.18
CA PRO A 61 14.15 8.27 -17.24
C PRO A 61 15.27 7.28 -16.88
N TYR A 62 14.92 6.22 -16.17
CA TYR A 62 15.85 5.13 -15.85
C TYR A 62 15.14 3.78 -15.86
N ALA A 63 15.67 2.80 -16.60
CA ALA A 63 15.17 1.42 -16.63
C ALA A 63 13.64 1.30 -16.86
N GLY A 64 13.06 2.22 -17.63
CA GLY A 64 11.62 2.31 -17.87
C GLY A 64 10.80 2.94 -16.73
N TYR A 65 11.46 3.61 -15.77
CA TYR A 65 10.87 4.37 -14.68
C TYR A 65 11.19 5.86 -14.79
N LEU A 66 10.28 6.71 -14.32
CA LEU A 66 10.60 8.11 -14.06
C LEU A 66 11.16 8.29 -12.63
N HIS A 67 10.61 7.56 -11.66
CA HIS A 67 11.05 7.61 -10.25
C HIS A 67 11.08 9.02 -9.66
N VAL A 68 10.06 9.83 -9.97
CA VAL A 68 9.95 11.23 -9.50
C VAL A 68 10.06 11.35 -7.97
N VAL A 69 9.29 10.56 -7.21
CA VAL A 69 9.36 10.62 -5.73
C VAL A 69 10.73 10.18 -5.20
N PRO A 70 11.31 9.04 -5.62
CA PRO A 70 12.67 8.66 -5.23
C PRO A 70 13.71 9.76 -5.49
N ARG A 71 13.67 10.42 -6.64
CA ARG A 71 14.60 11.49 -7.02
C ARG A 71 14.43 12.74 -6.16
N LEU A 72 13.19 13.14 -5.87
CA LEU A 72 12.91 14.23 -4.93
C LEU A 72 13.45 13.93 -3.52
N VAL A 73 13.43 12.67 -3.08
CA VAL A 73 14.03 12.28 -1.79
C VAL A 73 15.55 12.48 -1.81
N VAL A 74 16.20 12.12 -2.92
CA VAL A 74 17.64 12.33 -3.11
C VAL A 74 17.98 13.82 -3.14
N ASP A 75 17.21 14.65 -3.86
CA ASP A 75 17.39 16.10 -3.89
C ASP A 75 17.34 16.74 -2.50
N VAL A 76 16.38 16.32 -1.65
CA VAL A 76 16.32 16.78 -0.26
C VAL A 76 17.52 16.28 0.55
N GLY A 77 18.03 15.08 0.24
CA GLY A 77 19.28 14.57 0.81
C GLY A 77 20.49 15.46 0.52
N PHE A 78 20.57 16.06 -0.68
CA PHE A 78 21.61 17.02 -1.05
C PHE A 78 21.41 18.43 -0.48
N ALA A 79 20.17 18.78 -0.11
CA ALA A 79 19.87 20.06 0.54
C ALA A 79 20.38 20.13 2.00
N LEU A 80 20.80 19.00 2.57
CA LEU A 80 21.37 18.89 3.91
C LEU A 80 22.86 18.54 3.84
N PRO A 81 23.65 18.73 4.93
CA PRO A 81 25.06 18.37 4.92
C PRO A 81 25.27 16.91 4.53
N ILE A 82 26.18 16.65 3.59
CA ILE A 82 26.33 15.33 2.96
C ILE A 82 26.62 14.22 3.96
N ALA A 83 27.22 14.51 5.11
CA ALA A 83 27.43 13.55 6.20
C ALA A 83 26.12 12.89 6.70
N TRP A 84 24.98 13.58 6.60
CA TRP A 84 23.67 13.09 7.04
C TRP A 84 22.83 12.46 5.92
N TYR A 85 23.40 12.26 4.72
CA TYR A 85 22.65 11.84 3.53
C TYR A 85 21.84 10.56 3.75
N ALA A 86 22.49 9.46 4.16
CA ALA A 86 21.83 8.16 4.32
C ALA A 86 20.68 8.19 5.35
N LEU A 87 20.88 8.90 6.46
CA LEU A 87 19.86 9.07 7.49
C LEU A 87 18.70 9.94 7.00
N THR A 88 18.99 10.98 6.22
CA THR A 88 17.98 11.85 5.61
C THR A 88 17.11 11.06 4.64
N VAL A 89 17.72 10.35 3.69
CA VAL A 89 17.02 9.50 2.72
C VAL A 89 16.16 8.46 3.46
N THR A 90 16.75 7.73 4.41
CA THR A 90 16.00 6.72 5.18
C THR A 90 14.82 7.31 5.93
N THR A 91 15.00 8.47 6.58
CA THR A 91 13.95 9.16 7.34
C THR A 91 12.80 9.57 6.42
N LEU A 92 13.11 10.21 5.30
CA LEU A 92 12.11 10.64 4.31
C LEU A 92 11.35 9.44 3.76
N CYS A 93 12.04 8.34 3.45
CA CYS A 93 11.39 7.11 2.99
C CYS A 93 10.42 6.55 4.04
N CYS A 94 10.82 6.49 5.32
CA CYS A 94 9.93 6.05 6.41
C CYS A 94 8.71 6.96 6.55
N VAL A 95 8.89 8.28 6.47
CA VAL A 95 7.81 9.26 6.55
C VAL A 95 6.85 9.13 5.37
N LEU A 96 7.36 8.99 4.15
CA LEU A 96 6.54 8.81 2.94
C LEU A 96 5.79 7.48 2.96
N THR A 97 6.41 6.40 3.42
CA THR A 97 5.70 5.14 3.67
C THR A 97 4.59 5.32 4.70
N GLY A 98 4.85 6.03 5.81
CA GLY A 98 3.83 6.38 6.79
C GLY A 98 2.69 7.22 6.22
N ALA A 99 2.99 8.19 5.36
CA ALA A 99 1.99 9.00 4.67
C ALA A 99 1.11 8.15 3.73
N ALA A 100 1.70 7.18 3.02
CA ALA A 100 0.96 6.23 2.21
C ALA A 100 0.06 5.32 3.07
N CYS A 101 0.54 4.83 4.21
CA CYS A 101 -0.27 4.08 5.18
C CYS A 101 -1.47 4.91 5.68
N ALA A 102 -1.24 6.17 6.05
CA ALA A 102 -2.32 7.09 6.42
C ALA A 102 -3.32 7.31 5.27
N GLY A 103 -2.81 7.42 4.03
CA GLY A 103 -3.61 7.46 2.81
C GLY A 103 -4.52 6.24 2.69
N VAL A 104 -3.98 5.03 2.78
CA VAL A 104 -4.77 3.78 2.76
C VAL A 104 -5.83 3.78 3.86
N PHE A 105 -5.48 4.15 5.10
CA PHE A 105 -6.44 4.22 6.22
C PHE A 105 -7.63 5.15 5.94
N VAL A 106 -7.38 6.31 5.34
CA VAL A 106 -8.42 7.30 5.02
C VAL A 106 -9.24 6.86 3.81
N LEU A 107 -8.58 6.41 2.74
CA LEU A 107 -9.20 6.11 1.46
C LEU A 107 -9.98 4.78 1.47
N ALA A 108 -9.57 3.81 2.30
CA ALA A 108 -10.24 2.52 2.43
C ALA A 108 -11.58 2.57 3.18
N ALA A 109 -11.96 3.70 3.80
CA ALA A 109 -13.16 3.83 4.66
C ALA A 109 -14.47 3.31 4.03
N ASP A 110 -14.66 3.49 2.73
CA ASP A 110 -15.88 3.09 2.04
C ASP A 110 -15.91 1.58 1.70
N ALA A 111 -14.75 0.92 1.61
CA ALA A 111 -14.61 -0.51 1.32
C ALA A 111 -14.40 -1.35 2.60
N VAL A 112 -13.76 -0.76 3.60
CA VAL A 112 -13.41 -1.37 4.89
C VAL A 112 -13.98 -0.49 6.02
N PRO A 113 -15.24 -0.73 6.42
CA PRO A 113 -15.90 0.14 7.41
C PRO A 113 -15.27 0.07 8.82
N SER A 114 -14.77 -1.11 9.20
CA SER A 114 -14.15 -1.33 10.51
C SER A 114 -12.86 -0.51 10.64
N PRO A 115 -12.72 0.38 11.64
CA PRO A 115 -11.49 1.14 11.85
C PRO A 115 -10.31 0.21 12.20
N VAL A 116 -10.55 -0.87 12.94
CA VAL A 116 -9.51 -1.85 13.30
C VAL A 116 -8.94 -2.50 12.05
N LEU A 117 -9.80 -3.00 11.17
CA LEU A 117 -9.35 -3.62 9.91
C LEU A 117 -8.70 -2.60 8.97
N ARG A 118 -9.05 -1.31 9.06
CA ARG A 118 -8.35 -0.26 8.33
C ARG A 118 -6.95 0.01 8.87
N VAL A 119 -6.75 -0.06 10.19
CA VAL A 119 -5.40 0.02 10.77
C VAL A 119 -4.57 -1.16 10.31
N VAL A 120 -5.11 -2.39 10.37
CA VAL A 120 -4.42 -3.59 9.87
C VAL A 120 -4.07 -3.47 8.39
N LEU A 121 -5.03 -3.04 7.55
CA LEU A 121 -4.81 -2.81 6.12
C LEU A 121 -3.73 -1.74 5.85
N ALA A 122 -3.78 -0.62 6.58
CA ALA A 122 -2.83 0.46 6.44
C ALA A 122 -1.42 0.06 6.90
N ALA A 123 -1.30 -0.86 7.84
CA ALA A 123 -0.02 -1.31 8.37
C ALA A 123 0.73 -2.30 7.45
N VAL A 124 0.08 -2.82 6.40
CA VAL A 124 0.66 -3.80 5.47
C VAL A 124 2.07 -3.43 4.96
N PRO A 125 2.35 -2.19 4.46
CA PRO A 125 3.67 -1.84 3.95
C PRO A 125 4.80 -1.98 4.97
N VAL A 126 4.51 -1.70 6.24
CA VAL A 126 5.53 -1.62 7.29
C VAL A 126 5.61 -2.89 8.12
N LEU A 127 4.58 -3.74 8.09
CA LEU A 127 4.48 -4.96 8.90
C LEU A 127 4.66 -6.26 8.10
N LEU A 128 4.62 -6.23 6.76
CA LEU A 128 4.93 -7.41 5.95
C LEU A 128 6.31 -7.99 6.35
N PRO A 129 6.45 -9.32 6.58
CA PRO A 129 7.68 -9.89 7.12
C PRO A 129 8.91 -9.58 6.28
N THR A 130 8.79 -9.66 4.96
CA THR A 130 9.88 -9.46 3.99
C THR A 130 10.20 -7.99 3.70
N ALA A 131 9.37 -7.04 4.14
CA ALA A 131 9.56 -5.62 3.81
C ALA A 131 10.92 -5.02 4.25
N PRO A 132 11.47 -5.34 5.44
CA PRO A 132 12.76 -4.77 5.87
C PRO A 132 13.94 -5.21 5.02
N TRP A 133 13.87 -6.39 4.39
CA TRP A 133 14.97 -6.99 3.67
C TRP A 133 15.53 -6.04 2.60
N GLU A 134 14.67 -5.53 1.73
CA GLU A 134 15.08 -4.62 0.65
C GLU A 134 14.14 -3.42 0.48
N VAL A 135 12.88 -3.48 0.92
CA VAL A 135 11.85 -2.48 0.55
C VAL A 135 11.85 -1.26 1.46
N LEU A 136 12.08 -1.42 2.77
CA LEU A 136 11.96 -0.30 3.71
C LEU A 136 13.18 0.65 3.67
N GLY A 137 12.89 1.93 3.84
CA GLY A 137 13.88 2.98 4.14
C GLY A 137 14.87 3.30 3.02
N ASN A 138 14.53 3.04 1.76
CA ASN A 138 15.30 3.46 0.61
C ASN A 138 14.36 3.98 -0.48
N ALA A 139 14.84 4.92 -1.28
CA ALA A 139 14.02 5.75 -2.14
C ALA A 139 13.51 4.97 -3.34
N ALA A 140 14.37 4.19 -4.00
CA ALA A 140 13.99 3.35 -5.14
C ALA A 140 12.79 2.43 -4.82
N ASN A 141 12.76 1.83 -3.61
CA ASN A 141 11.69 0.92 -3.22
C ASN A 141 10.38 1.62 -2.79
N LEU A 142 10.30 2.95 -2.78
CA LEU A 142 9.04 3.67 -2.54
C LEU A 142 7.95 3.33 -3.57
N HIS A 143 8.34 2.92 -4.78
CA HIS A 143 7.41 2.44 -5.81
C HIS A 143 6.53 1.29 -5.32
N THR A 144 7.05 0.39 -4.48
CA THR A 144 6.28 -0.73 -3.90
C THR A 144 5.16 -0.24 -2.98
N THR A 145 5.43 0.81 -2.17
CA THR A 145 4.39 1.39 -1.31
C THR A 145 3.38 2.21 -2.13
N ALA A 146 3.86 2.93 -3.15
CA ALA A 146 3.01 3.66 -4.09
C ALA A 146 2.03 2.71 -4.83
N LEU A 147 2.50 1.53 -5.22
CA LEU A 147 1.70 0.48 -5.86
C LEU A 147 0.52 0.05 -4.98
N LEU A 148 0.76 -0.15 -3.68
CA LEU A 148 -0.31 -0.50 -2.74
C LEU A 148 -1.33 0.64 -2.57
N LEU A 149 -0.87 1.89 -2.60
CA LEU A 149 -1.71 3.08 -2.46
C LEU A 149 -2.59 3.32 -3.70
N ALA A 150 -2.07 3.02 -4.89
CA ALA A 150 -2.70 3.25 -6.19
C ALA A 150 -4.20 2.87 -6.29
N PRO A 151 -4.63 1.62 -5.98
CA PRO A 151 -6.03 1.22 -6.10
C PRO A 151 -6.98 2.07 -5.23
N TRP A 152 -6.49 2.56 -4.09
CA TRP A 152 -7.29 3.40 -3.19
C TRP A 152 -7.46 4.82 -3.71
N VAL A 153 -6.39 5.38 -4.29
CA VAL A 153 -6.41 6.70 -4.94
C VAL A 153 -7.36 6.69 -6.12
N PHE A 154 -7.21 5.71 -7.03
CA PHE A 154 -8.01 5.64 -8.26
C PHE A 154 -9.47 5.29 -7.99
N ALA A 155 -9.75 4.46 -6.98
CA ALA A 155 -11.13 4.17 -6.61
C ALA A 155 -11.81 5.29 -5.81
N GLN A 156 -11.10 6.36 -5.41
CA GLN A 156 -11.65 7.35 -4.47
C GLN A 156 -12.58 8.36 -5.13
N ARG A 157 -13.66 8.70 -4.40
CA ARG A 157 -14.57 9.79 -4.76
C ARG A 157 -14.23 11.06 -4.01
N ALA A 158 -13.71 12.05 -4.72
CA ALA A 158 -13.40 13.36 -4.15
C ALA A 158 -14.68 14.08 -3.68
N ARG A 159 -14.73 14.43 -2.39
CA ARG A 159 -15.88 15.12 -1.77
C ARG A 159 -15.76 16.64 -1.78
N THR A 160 -14.56 17.17 -2.02
CA THR A 160 -14.24 18.60 -2.07
C THR A 160 -13.33 18.87 -3.26
N ARG A 161 -13.25 20.13 -3.73
CA ARG A 161 -12.33 20.51 -4.82
C ARG A 161 -10.88 20.32 -4.38
N THR A 162 -10.52 20.79 -3.18
CA THR A 162 -9.20 20.58 -2.60
C THR A 162 -8.86 19.09 -2.53
N GLY A 163 -9.80 18.24 -2.08
CA GLY A 163 -9.58 16.79 -2.08
C GLY A 163 -9.39 16.19 -3.47
N ALA A 164 -10.04 16.74 -4.50
CA ALA A 164 -9.82 16.31 -5.88
C ALA A 164 -8.43 16.70 -6.39
N VAL A 165 -7.97 17.92 -6.09
CA VAL A 165 -6.62 18.40 -6.45
C VAL A 165 -5.56 17.59 -5.71
N THR A 166 -5.70 17.39 -4.40
CA THR A 166 -4.77 16.57 -3.61
C THR A 166 -4.70 15.14 -4.14
N LEU A 167 -5.84 14.51 -4.44
CA LEU A 167 -5.85 13.16 -5.04
C LEU A 167 -5.22 13.14 -6.43
N ALA A 168 -5.40 14.19 -7.24
CA ALA A 168 -4.78 14.29 -8.57
C ALA A 168 -3.26 14.38 -8.45
N LEU A 169 -2.74 15.20 -7.53
CA LEU A 169 -1.30 15.29 -7.25
C LEU A 169 -0.74 13.95 -6.78
N VAL A 170 -1.40 13.29 -5.83
CA VAL A 170 -0.99 11.96 -5.36
C VAL A 170 -1.03 10.94 -6.50
N ALA A 171 -2.03 10.99 -7.39
CA ALA A 171 -2.11 10.11 -8.56
C ALA A 171 -0.94 10.31 -9.52
N VAL A 172 -0.52 11.55 -9.77
CA VAL A 172 0.70 11.85 -10.56
C VAL A 172 1.90 11.21 -9.90
N LEU A 173 2.15 11.52 -8.62
CA LEU A 173 3.32 11.03 -7.89
C LEU A 173 3.38 9.49 -7.86
N VAL A 174 2.24 8.82 -7.69
CA VAL A 174 2.16 7.36 -7.72
C VAL A 174 2.53 6.82 -9.11
N LEU A 175 1.93 7.36 -10.18
CA LEU A 175 2.14 6.84 -11.54
C LEU A 175 3.53 7.15 -12.09
N THR A 176 4.10 8.31 -11.76
CA THR A 176 5.48 8.66 -12.13
C THR A 176 6.53 7.98 -11.26
N THR A 177 6.11 7.23 -10.25
CA THR A 177 7.01 6.42 -9.41
C THR A 177 6.86 4.93 -9.72
N GLU A 178 5.66 4.47 -10.11
CA GLU A 178 5.39 3.05 -10.31
C GLU A 178 4.59 2.81 -11.59
N VAL A 179 5.25 2.25 -12.61
CA VAL A 179 4.63 1.87 -13.89
C VAL A 179 3.54 0.81 -13.72
N GLN A 180 3.68 -0.13 -12.79
CA GLN A 180 2.69 -1.17 -12.57
C GLN A 180 1.38 -0.62 -11.96
N ALA A 181 1.36 0.61 -11.45
CA ALA A 181 0.14 1.27 -11.01
C ALA A 181 -0.87 1.47 -12.16
N LEU A 182 -0.40 1.45 -13.42
CA LEU A 182 -1.25 1.46 -14.62
C LEU A 182 -2.32 0.36 -14.60
N LEU A 183 -2.00 -0.80 -14.00
CA LEU A 183 -2.94 -1.91 -13.83
C LEU A 183 -4.24 -1.50 -13.14
N PHE A 184 -4.18 -0.50 -12.25
CA PHE A 184 -5.30 -0.07 -11.43
C PHE A 184 -6.09 1.11 -12.01
N LEU A 185 -5.68 1.66 -13.17
CA LEU A 185 -6.41 2.76 -13.83
C LEU A 185 -7.89 2.47 -14.09
N PRO A 186 -8.33 1.24 -14.44
CA PRO A 186 -9.75 0.96 -14.59
C PRO A 186 -10.60 1.24 -13.34
N LEU A 187 -9.99 1.28 -12.14
CA LEU A 187 -10.68 1.63 -10.90
C LEU A 187 -11.13 3.10 -10.85
N LEU A 188 -10.58 3.98 -11.70
CA LEU A 188 -11.06 5.35 -11.87
C LEU A 188 -12.55 5.41 -12.18
N LEU A 189 -13.10 4.41 -12.88
CA LEU A 189 -14.53 4.30 -13.16
C LEU A 189 -15.38 4.31 -11.88
N LEU A 190 -14.85 3.82 -10.76
CA LEU A 190 -15.55 3.85 -9.46
C LEU A 190 -15.73 5.27 -8.92
N ALA A 191 -14.83 6.20 -9.27
CA ALA A 191 -14.93 7.61 -8.90
C ALA A 191 -16.10 8.32 -9.62
N TRP A 192 -16.44 7.87 -10.83
CA TRP A 192 -17.50 8.45 -11.68
C TRP A 192 -18.90 7.94 -11.34
N VAL A 193 -19.03 6.74 -10.78
CA VAL A 193 -20.34 6.19 -10.40
C VAL A 193 -20.88 6.94 -9.17
N PRO A 194 -22.09 7.55 -9.22
CA PRO A 194 -22.65 8.21 -8.05
C PRO A 194 -22.86 7.23 -6.88
N GLY A 195 -22.43 7.61 -5.68
CA GLY A 195 -22.76 6.85 -4.47
C GLY A 195 -24.25 6.88 -4.21
N ARG A 196 -24.83 5.73 -3.83
CA ARG A 196 -26.22 5.64 -3.35
C ARG A 196 -26.39 6.24 -1.93
N ASP A 197 -25.59 7.24 -1.58
CA ASP A 197 -25.59 7.80 -0.24
C ASP A 197 -26.63 8.92 -0.11
N ARG A 198 -27.67 8.63 0.68
CA ARG A 198 -28.61 9.57 1.35
C ARG A 198 -29.79 10.19 0.60
N ALA A 199 -30.16 9.75 -0.61
CA ALA A 199 -31.46 10.16 -1.18
C ALA A 199 -32.67 9.71 -0.32
N ARG A 200 -32.52 8.67 0.51
CA ARG A 200 -33.57 8.22 1.45
C ARG A 200 -33.62 8.97 2.79
N ALA A 201 -32.59 9.74 3.15
CA ALA A 201 -32.59 10.47 4.42
C ALA A 201 -33.32 11.82 4.33
N THR A 202 -33.47 12.39 3.13
CA THR A 202 -34.22 13.63 2.90
C THR A 202 -35.62 13.39 2.33
N GLY A 203 -35.88 12.22 1.73
CA GLY A 203 -37.20 11.88 1.18
C GLY A 203 -38.21 11.32 2.20
N ALA A 204 -37.75 10.88 3.38
CA ALA A 204 -38.62 10.28 4.40
C ALA A 204 -39.14 11.28 5.46
N SER A 205 -38.69 12.54 5.42
CA SER A 205 -39.15 13.60 6.34
C SER A 205 -39.89 14.75 5.63
N ALA A 206 -40.09 14.65 4.31
CA ALA A 206 -40.81 15.67 3.53
C ALA A 206 -42.32 15.37 3.36
N GLY A 207 -42.82 14.30 3.99
CA GLY A 207 -44.24 13.94 4.01
C GLY A 207 -44.84 14.07 5.40
N ARG A 208 -44.96 15.31 5.89
CA ARG A 208 -45.85 15.82 6.96
C ARG A 208 -45.21 17.07 7.57
N ALA A 209 -45.43 18.20 6.93
CA ALA A 209 -45.42 19.49 7.60
C ALA A 209 -46.42 20.36 6.83
N ASP A 210 -47.46 20.74 7.55
CA ASP A 210 -48.61 21.48 7.08
C ASP A 210 -48.22 22.83 6.47
N ALA A 211 -49.08 23.27 5.55
CA ALA A 211 -49.05 24.59 4.97
C ALA A 211 -49.30 25.66 6.05
N ALA A 212 -48.30 26.49 6.35
CA ALA A 212 -48.47 27.91 6.72
C ALA A 212 -47.12 28.58 6.96
N SER A 213 -47.06 29.87 6.61
CA SER A 213 -45.98 30.86 6.81
C SER A 213 -44.82 30.83 5.81
N ALA A 214 -44.95 31.73 4.84
CA ALA A 214 -43.86 32.22 4.01
C ALA A 214 -42.92 33.07 4.87
N ALA A 215 -41.69 32.60 5.05
CA ALA A 215 -40.56 33.40 5.51
C ALA A 215 -39.36 33.11 4.60
N VAL A 216 -38.81 34.16 4.01
CA VAL A 216 -37.67 34.12 3.08
C VAL A 216 -36.46 33.47 3.78
N PRO A 217 -35.90 32.35 3.27
CA PRO A 217 -34.71 31.76 3.87
C PRO A 217 -33.46 32.57 3.52
N PRO A 218 -32.53 32.82 4.47
CA PRO A 218 -31.26 33.45 4.16
C PRO A 218 -30.39 32.50 3.33
N ALA A 219 -29.68 33.08 2.35
CA ALA A 219 -28.63 32.50 1.51
C ALA A 219 -28.46 30.98 1.61
N SER A 220 -29.27 30.25 0.84
CA SER A 220 -29.13 28.81 0.70
C SER A 220 -27.73 28.48 0.17
N PHE A 221 -26.94 27.74 0.95
CA PHE A 221 -25.75 27.08 0.45
C PHE A 221 -26.16 26.20 -0.74
N ALA A 222 -25.89 26.67 -1.96
CA ALA A 222 -26.27 25.98 -3.18
C ALA A 222 -25.78 24.53 -3.13
N VAL A 223 -26.72 23.59 -2.97
CA VAL A 223 -26.41 22.16 -3.00
C VAL A 223 -25.81 21.89 -4.38
N PRO A 224 -24.54 21.43 -4.47
CA PRO A 224 -23.90 21.27 -5.76
C PRO A 224 -24.74 20.36 -6.66
N SER A 225 -24.93 20.76 -7.92
CA SER A 225 -25.67 19.96 -8.90
C SER A 225 -25.06 18.56 -9.02
N ARG A 226 -25.86 17.56 -9.41
CA ARG A 226 -25.37 16.20 -9.63
C ARG A 226 -24.18 16.18 -10.61
N ARG A 227 -24.22 17.04 -11.63
CA ARG A 227 -23.10 17.31 -12.54
C ARG A 227 -21.84 17.79 -11.80
N ALA A 228 -21.96 18.82 -10.95
CA ALA A 228 -20.83 19.36 -10.20
C ALA A 228 -20.19 18.35 -9.22
N ARG A 229 -20.93 17.31 -8.79
CA ARG A 229 -20.37 16.21 -7.98
C ARG A 229 -19.60 15.20 -8.82
N VAL A 230 -20.10 14.85 -10.00
CA VAL A 230 -19.47 13.88 -10.90
C VAL A 230 -18.18 14.47 -11.51
N LEU A 231 -18.19 15.76 -11.88
CA LEU A 231 -17.03 16.46 -12.44
C LEU A 231 -15.84 16.57 -11.46
N ARG A 232 -16.01 16.22 -10.18
CA ARG A 232 -14.89 16.17 -9.21
C ARG A 232 -13.96 14.98 -9.44
N ALA A 233 -14.38 13.98 -10.21
CA ALA A 233 -13.50 12.89 -10.63
C ALA A 233 -12.57 13.31 -11.79
N LEU A 234 -12.88 14.41 -12.50
CA LEU A 234 -12.16 14.84 -13.69
C LEU A 234 -10.68 15.17 -13.41
N PRO A 235 -10.30 15.97 -12.39
CA PRO A 235 -8.89 16.30 -12.16
C PRO A 235 -8.02 15.07 -11.93
N VAL A 236 -8.51 14.12 -11.13
CA VAL A 236 -7.79 12.86 -10.84
C VAL A 236 -7.68 12.01 -12.09
N THR A 237 -8.74 11.92 -12.90
CA THR A 237 -8.75 11.12 -14.13
C THR A 237 -7.78 11.70 -15.16
N VAL A 238 -7.83 13.02 -15.42
CA VAL A 238 -6.92 13.69 -16.36
C VAL A 238 -5.47 13.56 -15.90
N ALA A 239 -5.19 13.81 -14.63
CA ALA A 239 -3.85 13.69 -14.07
C ALA A 239 -3.31 12.25 -14.16
N ALA A 240 -4.14 11.25 -13.82
CA ALA A 240 -3.76 9.84 -13.90
C ALA A 240 -3.53 9.38 -15.35
N LEU A 241 -4.35 9.82 -16.31
CA LEU A 241 -4.13 9.46 -17.71
C LEU A 241 -2.88 10.14 -18.29
N GLY A 242 -2.64 11.42 -17.94
CA GLY A 242 -1.43 12.13 -18.38
C GLY A 242 -0.14 11.53 -17.80
N ALA A 243 -0.10 11.33 -16.49
CA ALA A 243 1.05 10.69 -15.83
C ALA A 243 1.24 9.23 -16.29
N GLY A 244 0.13 8.50 -16.47
CA GLY A 244 0.17 7.14 -16.99
C GLY A 244 0.72 7.08 -18.42
N ALA A 245 0.31 8.00 -19.29
CA ALA A 245 0.83 8.10 -20.66
C ALA A 245 2.34 8.41 -20.66
N ALA A 246 2.79 9.37 -19.84
CA ALA A 246 4.22 9.67 -19.68
C ALA A 246 5.00 8.43 -19.23
N GLN A 247 4.49 7.69 -18.24
CA GLN A 247 5.13 6.48 -17.75
C GLN A 247 5.15 5.34 -18.78
N VAL A 248 4.11 5.20 -19.62
CA VAL A 248 4.11 4.26 -20.75
C VAL A 248 5.16 4.64 -21.78
N VAL A 249 5.26 5.92 -22.14
CA VAL A 249 6.31 6.40 -23.05
C VAL A 249 7.68 6.06 -22.49
N THR A 250 7.96 6.44 -21.24
CA THR A 250 9.22 6.09 -20.55
C THR A 250 9.49 4.58 -20.55
N ALA A 251 8.49 3.76 -20.24
CA ALA A 251 8.66 2.30 -20.22
C ALA A 251 8.95 1.69 -21.60
N LEU A 252 8.55 2.34 -22.69
CA LEU A 252 8.77 1.88 -24.06
C LEU A 252 10.03 2.46 -24.70
N THR A 253 10.47 3.66 -24.30
CA THR A 253 11.59 4.37 -24.92
C THR A 253 12.89 4.27 -24.14
N THR A 254 12.85 3.86 -22.88
CA THR A 254 14.03 3.77 -22.02
C THR A 254 14.46 2.32 -21.88
N ASP A 255 15.72 2.03 -22.23
CA ASP A 255 16.30 0.71 -22.08
C ASP A 255 16.32 0.27 -20.61
N ARG A 256 16.13 -1.04 -20.40
CA ARG A 256 16.21 -1.65 -19.08
C ARG A 256 17.61 -2.23 -18.86
N ASP A 257 18.17 -1.98 -17.68
CA ASP A 257 19.45 -2.56 -17.26
C ASP A 257 19.43 -4.10 -17.23
N SER A 258 18.27 -4.67 -16.88
CA SER A 258 18.06 -6.12 -16.92
C SER A 258 17.44 -6.52 -18.24
N PRO A 259 17.99 -7.53 -18.96
CA PRO A 259 17.33 -8.07 -20.14
C PRO A 259 15.98 -8.70 -19.75
N ARG A 260 15.10 -8.90 -20.73
CA ARG A 260 13.81 -9.56 -20.52
C ARG A 260 14.01 -10.99 -20.01
N GLY A 261 13.16 -11.40 -19.08
CA GLY A 261 13.13 -12.77 -18.59
C GLY A 261 12.26 -13.67 -19.48
N ASP A 262 12.51 -14.97 -19.41
CA ASP A 262 11.70 -16.02 -20.04
C ASP A 262 11.25 -17.07 -19.01
N PRO A 263 10.35 -16.70 -18.08
CA PRO A 263 9.86 -17.62 -17.05
C PRO A 263 8.82 -18.58 -17.63
N SER A 264 8.96 -19.88 -17.35
CA SER A 264 7.86 -20.81 -17.62
C SER A 264 6.69 -20.54 -16.66
N VAL A 265 5.46 -20.97 -17.01
CA VAL A 265 4.30 -20.88 -16.11
C VAL A 265 4.58 -21.56 -14.76
N ARG A 266 5.34 -22.66 -14.78
CA ARG A 266 5.76 -23.37 -13.57
C ARG A 266 6.75 -22.56 -12.74
N ASP A 267 7.69 -21.84 -13.38
CA ASP A 267 8.60 -20.93 -12.70
C ASP A 267 7.83 -19.79 -12.00
N VAL A 268 6.86 -19.18 -12.69
CA VAL A 268 6.01 -18.14 -12.12
C VAL A 268 5.25 -18.67 -10.91
N ALA A 269 4.62 -19.86 -11.02
CA ALA A 269 3.83 -20.45 -9.95
C ALA A 269 4.69 -20.87 -8.75
N SER A 270 5.77 -21.61 -8.97
CA SER A 270 6.70 -22.04 -7.92
C SER A 270 7.35 -20.85 -7.21
N GLY A 271 7.80 -19.85 -7.97
CA GLY A 271 8.34 -18.62 -7.40
C GLY A 271 7.30 -17.85 -6.60
N TYR A 272 6.06 -17.71 -7.10
CA TYR A 272 4.97 -17.05 -6.34
C TYR A 272 4.66 -17.78 -5.03
N LEU A 273 4.63 -19.11 -5.05
CA LEU A 273 4.38 -19.91 -3.84
C LEU A 273 5.52 -19.78 -2.82
N LEU A 274 6.77 -19.84 -3.26
CA LEU A 274 7.93 -19.74 -2.37
C LEU A 274 8.13 -18.30 -1.84
N GLN A 275 8.23 -17.34 -2.75
CA GLN A 275 8.65 -15.98 -2.46
C GLN A 275 7.48 -15.14 -1.93
N THR A 276 6.35 -15.14 -2.64
CA THR A 276 5.18 -14.34 -2.24
C THR A 276 4.45 -15.03 -1.09
N VAL A 277 3.89 -16.23 -1.31
CA VAL A 277 3.08 -16.96 -0.31
C VAL A 277 3.91 -17.33 0.91
N GLY A 278 5.10 -17.93 0.73
CA GLY A 278 6.02 -18.21 1.83
C GLY A 278 6.48 -16.96 2.57
N GLY A 279 6.75 -15.88 1.84
CA GLY A 279 7.16 -14.58 2.39
C GLY A 279 6.08 -13.85 3.19
N LEU A 280 4.79 -14.15 3.01
CA LEU A 280 3.76 -13.66 3.93
C LEU A 280 3.94 -14.21 5.34
N TRP A 281 4.50 -15.41 5.47
CA TRP A 281 4.59 -16.17 6.71
C TRP A 281 5.95 -16.09 7.38
N ARG A 282 7.03 -16.12 6.59
CA ARG A 282 8.40 -16.09 7.11
C ARG A 282 9.27 -15.16 6.28
N ALA A 283 10.03 -14.30 6.96
CA ALA A 283 11.07 -13.51 6.33
C ALA A 283 12.28 -14.38 5.91
N ASP A 284 12.56 -15.44 6.66
CA ASP A 284 13.56 -16.46 6.32
C ASP A 284 13.00 -17.40 5.24
N LEU A 285 13.24 -17.07 3.98
CA LEU A 285 12.82 -17.89 2.84
C LEU A 285 13.66 -19.15 2.67
N ALA A 286 14.89 -19.18 3.17
CA ALA A 286 15.69 -20.39 3.24
C ALA A 286 15.00 -21.46 4.11
N ALA A 287 14.35 -21.07 5.21
CA ALA A 287 13.51 -21.99 5.99
C ALA A 287 12.30 -22.51 5.22
N VAL A 288 11.65 -21.66 4.41
CA VAL A 288 10.55 -22.09 3.55
C VAL A 288 11.06 -23.07 2.49
N GLY A 289 12.20 -22.77 1.87
CA GLY A 289 12.89 -23.65 0.93
C GLY A 289 13.24 -25.00 1.55
N ARG A 290 13.79 -25.02 2.77
CA ARG A 290 14.03 -26.25 3.55
C ARG A 290 12.76 -27.07 3.75
N ALA A 291 11.65 -26.44 4.11
CA ALA A 291 10.37 -27.14 4.27
C ALA A 291 9.86 -27.72 2.95
N VAL A 292 10.02 -26.98 1.84
CA VAL A 292 9.66 -27.45 0.49
C VAL A 292 10.54 -28.63 0.06
N VAL A 293 11.84 -28.59 0.33
CA VAL A 293 12.76 -29.70 0.02
C VAL A 293 12.45 -30.94 0.88
N ALA A 294 12.20 -30.75 2.18
CA ALA A 294 11.98 -31.85 3.11
C ALA A 294 10.61 -32.52 2.97
N SER A 295 9.56 -31.74 2.69
CA SER A 295 8.18 -32.23 2.68
C SER A 295 7.49 -32.13 1.33
N GLY A 296 8.02 -31.36 0.39
CA GLY A 296 7.41 -31.09 -0.92
C GLY A 296 6.61 -29.79 -0.95
N TRP A 297 6.22 -29.36 -2.16
CA TRP A 297 5.57 -28.07 -2.42
C TRP A 297 4.20 -27.87 -1.75
N TRP A 298 3.56 -28.93 -1.24
CA TRP A 298 2.25 -28.81 -0.58
C TRP A 298 2.30 -27.94 0.68
N VAL A 299 3.47 -27.80 1.32
CA VAL A 299 3.66 -26.94 2.51
C VAL A 299 3.36 -25.46 2.22
N VAL A 300 3.52 -25.02 0.97
CA VAL A 300 3.13 -23.67 0.51
C VAL A 300 1.88 -23.70 -0.37
N GLY A 301 1.65 -24.79 -1.11
CA GLY A 301 0.48 -24.96 -1.98
C GLY A 301 -0.85 -25.02 -1.23
N VAL A 302 -0.93 -25.75 -0.10
CA VAL A 302 -2.16 -25.84 0.70
C VAL A 302 -2.52 -24.47 1.32
N PRO A 303 -1.60 -23.74 1.99
CA PRO A 303 -1.87 -22.38 2.43
C PRO A 303 -2.34 -21.47 1.28
N ALA A 304 -1.69 -21.52 0.11
CA ALA A 304 -2.10 -20.73 -1.05
C ALA A 304 -3.54 -21.02 -1.49
N ALA A 305 -3.94 -22.30 -1.56
CA ALA A 305 -5.30 -22.71 -1.89
C ALA A 305 -6.32 -22.19 -0.87
N VAL A 306 -5.98 -22.20 0.43
CA VAL A 306 -6.81 -21.62 1.49
C VAL A 306 -6.98 -20.11 1.31
N LEU A 307 -5.90 -19.38 0.99
CA LEU A 307 -5.97 -17.95 0.72
C LEU A 307 -6.88 -17.63 -0.48
N VAL A 308 -6.78 -18.40 -1.56
CA VAL A 308 -7.67 -18.28 -2.73
C VAL A 308 -9.13 -18.53 -2.32
N ALA A 309 -9.40 -19.59 -1.56
CA ALA A 309 -10.75 -19.92 -1.09
C ALA A 309 -11.35 -18.80 -0.22
N ILE A 310 -10.55 -18.16 0.63
CA ILE A 310 -10.98 -17.00 1.44
C ILE A 310 -11.40 -15.83 0.54
N VAL A 311 -10.56 -15.48 -0.44
CA VAL A 311 -10.86 -14.36 -1.37
C VAL A 311 -12.10 -14.66 -2.19
N VAL A 312 -12.22 -15.87 -2.77
CA VAL A 312 -13.40 -16.28 -3.55
C VAL A 312 -14.66 -16.25 -2.68
N THR A 313 -14.60 -16.77 -1.46
CA THR A 313 -15.72 -16.74 -0.53
C THR A 313 -16.15 -15.31 -0.24
N ALA A 314 -15.19 -14.41 0.04
CA ALA A 314 -15.48 -13.00 0.28
C ALA A 314 -16.07 -12.29 -0.95
N VAL A 315 -15.61 -12.62 -2.16
CA VAL A 315 -16.19 -12.12 -3.42
C VAL A 315 -17.65 -12.55 -3.56
N VAL A 316 -17.94 -13.85 -3.43
CA VAL A 316 -19.30 -14.40 -3.54
C VAL A 316 -20.23 -13.75 -2.51
N VAL A 317 -19.77 -13.69 -1.26
CA VAL A 317 -20.50 -13.05 -0.16
C VAL A 317 -20.72 -11.55 -0.44
N GLY A 318 -19.68 -10.83 -0.86
CA GLY A 318 -19.75 -9.40 -1.11
C GLY A 318 -20.67 -9.05 -2.27
N LEU A 319 -20.74 -9.90 -3.30
CA LEU A 319 -21.70 -9.77 -4.40
C LEU A 319 -23.14 -9.94 -3.90
N ARG A 320 -23.41 -10.97 -3.08
CA ARG A 320 -24.72 -11.21 -2.45
C ARG A 320 -25.14 -10.04 -1.54
N GLU A 321 -24.21 -9.51 -0.75
CA GLU A 321 -24.45 -8.36 0.13
C GLU A 321 -24.37 -6.99 -0.57
N ARG A 322 -24.22 -6.97 -1.91
CA ARG A 322 -24.09 -5.76 -2.72
C ARG A 322 -22.95 -4.82 -2.30
N ARG A 323 -21.90 -5.34 -1.68
CA ARG A 323 -20.65 -4.63 -1.34
C ARG A 323 -19.71 -4.51 -2.55
N ARG A 324 -20.24 -4.07 -3.69
CA ARG A 324 -19.54 -4.07 -5.00
C ARG A 324 -18.15 -3.42 -4.95
N ARG A 325 -18.00 -2.31 -4.22
CA ARG A 325 -16.72 -1.60 -4.11
C ARG A 325 -15.64 -2.42 -3.39
N ALA A 326 -16.01 -3.09 -2.30
CA ALA A 326 -15.09 -3.97 -1.57
C ALA A 326 -14.72 -5.20 -2.39
N VAL A 327 -15.69 -5.78 -3.11
CA VAL A 327 -15.44 -6.91 -4.03
C VAL A 327 -14.45 -6.51 -5.13
N LEU A 328 -14.70 -5.40 -5.84
CA LEU A 328 -13.82 -4.95 -6.91
C LEU A 328 -12.41 -4.65 -6.42
N LEU A 329 -12.26 -4.04 -5.24
CA LEU A 329 -10.95 -3.78 -4.64
C LEU A 329 -10.25 -5.07 -4.20
N ALA A 330 -10.95 -5.99 -3.52
CA ALA A 330 -10.38 -7.28 -3.13
C ALA A 330 -9.91 -8.09 -4.36
N SER A 331 -10.73 -8.14 -5.41
CA SER A 331 -10.39 -8.81 -6.66
C SER A 331 -9.22 -8.13 -7.38
N ALA A 332 -9.23 -6.79 -7.49
CA ALA A 332 -8.14 -6.04 -8.12
C ALA A 332 -6.81 -6.24 -7.39
N LEU A 333 -6.82 -6.22 -6.05
CA LEU A 333 -5.63 -6.47 -5.23
C LEU A 333 -5.12 -7.92 -5.39
N ALA A 334 -6.01 -8.91 -5.36
CA ALA A 334 -5.63 -10.32 -5.50
C ALA A 334 -5.06 -10.65 -6.89
N VAL A 335 -5.73 -10.19 -7.95
CA VAL A 335 -5.24 -10.33 -9.34
C VAL A 335 -3.97 -9.50 -9.52
N GLY A 336 -3.93 -8.30 -8.97
CA GLY A 336 -2.77 -7.41 -9.02
C GLY A 336 -1.52 -8.03 -8.43
N SER A 337 -1.64 -8.76 -7.31
CA SER A 337 -0.52 -9.52 -6.73
C SER A 337 0.12 -10.48 -7.75
N VAL A 338 -0.69 -11.27 -8.45
CA VAL A 338 -0.20 -12.25 -9.44
C VAL A 338 0.38 -11.55 -10.68
N VAL A 339 -0.31 -10.51 -11.17
CA VAL A 339 0.11 -9.77 -12.36
C VAL A 339 1.44 -9.04 -12.11
N VAL A 340 1.57 -8.35 -10.98
CA VAL A 340 2.79 -7.62 -10.58
C VAL A 340 3.98 -8.56 -10.48
N TRP A 341 3.81 -9.70 -9.83
CA TRP A 341 4.82 -10.75 -9.76
C TRP A 341 5.23 -11.23 -11.16
N SER A 342 4.25 -11.65 -11.97
CA SER A 342 4.49 -12.22 -13.31
C SER A 342 5.17 -11.19 -14.23
N ALA A 343 4.72 -9.93 -14.18
CA ALA A 343 5.29 -8.85 -14.95
C ALA A 343 6.73 -8.54 -14.55
N ALA A 344 7.08 -8.62 -13.26
CA ALA A 344 8.45 -8.41 -12.81
C ALA A 344 9.42 -9.47 -13.38
N LEU A 345 9.01 -10.75 -13.41
CA LEU A 345 9.80 -11.86 -13.96
C LEU A 345 9.96 -11.76 -15.48
N LEU A 346 8.93 -11.30 -16.20
CA LEU A 346 8.99 -11.06 -17.64
C LEU A 346 9.87 -9.86 -17.98
N ALA A 347 9.75 -8.78 -17.20
CA ALA A 347 10.49 -7.55 -17.45
C ALA A 347 11.96 -7.62 -17.03
N ASN A 348 12.33 -8.53 -16.13
CA ASN A 348 13.70 -8.61 -15.59
C ASN A 348 14.15 -10.06 -15.47
N ALA A 349 15.18 -10.44 -16.23
CA ALA A 349 15.83 -11.74 -16.12
C ALA A 349 16.45 -11.95 -14.73
N SER A 350 16.92 -10.87 -14.08
CA SER A 350 17.42 -10.89 -12.69
C SER A 350 16.36 -11.31 -11.67
N ALA A 351 15.08 -11.10 -11.99
CA ALA A 351 13.96 -11.53 -11.15
C ALA A 351 13.57 -13.00 -11.40
N ASN A 352 13.99 -13.60 -12.52
CA ASN A 352 13.61 -14.96 -12.91
C ASN A 352 14.55 -16.00 -12.27
N GLY A 353 14.18 -16.47 -11.07
CA GLY A 353 14.96 -17.47 -10.34
C GLY A 353 14.89 -18.90 -10.89
N ARG A 354 14.14 -19.15 -11.98
CA ARG A 354 13.93 -20.48 -12.60
C ARG A 354 13.54 -21.58 -11.59
N TRP A 355 12.71 -21.23 -10.59
CA TRP A 355 12.37 -22.04 -9.40
C TRP A 355 11.85 -23.45 -9.69
N SER A 356 11.30 -23.70 -10.88
CA SER A 356 10.82 -25.04 -11.25
C SER A 356 11.93 -25.99 -11.66
N ARG A 357 13.11 -25.44 -11.98
CA ARG A 357 14.31 -26.13 -12.45
C ARG A 357 15.52 -25.90 -11.54
N SER A 358 15.37 -25.08 -10.51
CA SER A 358 16.41 -24.81 -9.53
C SER A 358 16.82 -26.09 -8.80
N ASP A 359 18.12 -26.31 -8.65
CA ASP A 359 18.67 -27.32 -7.76
C ASP A 359 18.08 -27.12 -6.34
N PRO A 360 17.78 -28.19 -5.58
CA PRO A 360 17.41 -28.08 -4.18
C PRO A 360 18.28 -27.10 -3.37
N GLY A 361 19.58 -27.01 -3.63
CA GLY A 361 20.48 -26.05 -3.00
C GLY A 361 20.08 -24.59 -3.18
N ALA A 362 19.61 -24.20 -4.37
CA ALA A 362 19.17 -22.83 -4.63
C ALA A 362 17.89 -22.44 -3.86
N LEU A 363 17.09 -23.42 -3.43
CA LEU A 363 15.97 -23.17 -2.52
C LEU A 363 16.44 -22.94 -1.07
N LEU A 364 17.55 -23.56 -0.68
CA LEU A 364 18.15 -23.43 0.65
C LEU A 364 18.80 -22.06 0.86
N ASP A 365 19.26 -21.42 -0.22
CA ASP A 365 19.88 -20.09 -0.19
C ASP A 365 18.90 -18.98 -0.61
N ALA A 366 17.60 -19.29 -0.69
CA ALA A 366 16.59 -18.34 -1.12
C ALA A 366 16.48 -17.16 -0.15
N THR A 367 16.63 -15.95 -0.68
CA THR A 367 16.40 -14.71 0.05
C THR A 367 15.13 -14.01 -0.45
N PRO A 368 14.50 -13.16 0.37
CA PRO A 368 13.34 -12.38 -0.06
C PRO A 368 13.64 -11.49 -1.28
N SER A 369 12.68 -11.43 -2.19
CA SER A 369 12.73 -10.52 -3.34
C SER A 369 11.84 -9.29 -3.12
N ARG A 370 12.32 -8.09 -3.49
CA ARG A 370 11.49 -6.86 -3.53
C ARG A 370 10.22 -7.01 -4.38
N TYR A 371 10.27 -7.76 -5.49
CA TYR A 371 9.10 -8.00 -6.34
C TYR A 371 8.05 -8.86 -5.65
N ALA A 372 8.49 -9.84 -4.85
CA ALA A 372 7.60 -10.67 -4.05
C ALA A 372 7.00 -9.90 -2.87
N ALA A 373 7.75 -8.96 -2.29
CA ALA A 373 7.22 -8.06 -1.27
C ALA A 373 6.08 -7.19 -1.83
N ALA A 374 6.24 -6.61 -3.02
CA ALA A 374 5.18 -5.85 -3.68
C ALA A 374 3.90 -6.70 -3.92
N ALA A 375 4.06 -7.91 -4.48
CA ALA A 375 2.95 -8.86 -4.62
C ALA A 375 2.33 -9.23 -3.26
N GLY A 376 3.15 -9.50 -2.25
CA GLY A 376 2.74 -9.86 -0.90
C GLY A 376 1.95 -8.76 -0.19
N MET A 377 2.28 -7.48 -0.43
CA MET A 377 1.50 -6.35 0.07
C MET A 377 0.10 -6.32 -0.55
N LEU A 378 -0.01 -6.51 -1.86
CA LEU A 378 -1.30 -6.56 -2.55
C LEU A 378 -2.15 -7.75 -2.10
N LEU A 379 -1.56 -8.95 -1.96
CA LEU A 379 -2.24 -10.13 -1.46
C LEU A 379 -2.70 -9.95 -0.01
N SER A 380 -1.84 -9.42 0.87
CA SER A 380 -2.19 -9.11 2.27
C SER A 380 -3.37 -8.13 2.35
N ALA A 381 -3.35 -7.07 1.54
CA ALA A 381 -4.45 -6.12 1.45
C ALA A 381 -5.74 -6.78 0.95
N ALA A 382 -5.67 -7.66 -0.05
CA ALA A 382 -6.82 -8.41 -0.54
C ALA A 382 -7.44 -9.30 0.56
N LEU A 383 -6.61 -9.92 1.41
CA LEU A 383 -7.07 -10.73 2.54
C LEU A 383 -7.74 -9.88 3.62
N VAL A 384 -7.22 -8.70 3.94
CA VAL A 384 -7.84 -7.80 4.93
C VAL A 384 -9.18 -7.24 4.42
N VAL A 385 -9.26 -6.88 3.13
CA VAL A 385 -10.53 -6.47 2.51
C VAL A 385 -11.54 -7.63 2.50
N SER A 386 -11.08 -8.84 2.17
CA SER A 386 -11.90 -10.06 2.22
C SER A 386 -12.42 -10.31 3.64
N ALA A 387 -11.57 -10.22 4.65
CA ALA A 387 -11.95 -10.33 6.06
C ALA A 387 -13.01 -9.29 6.45
N SER A 388 -12.87 -8.04 6.01
CA SER A 388 -13.88 -6.98 6.25
C SER A 388 -15.25 -7.30 5.65
N VAL A 389 -15.28 -7.93 4.47
CA VAL A 389 -16.52 -8.41 3.86
C VAL A 389 -17.12 -9.57 4.66
N LEU A 390 -16.30 -10.53 5.09
CA LEU A 390 -16.75 -11.69 5.85
C LEU A 390 -17.26 -11.33 7.26
N VAL A 391 -16.60 -10.42 7.96
CA VAL A 391 -16.99 -9.96 9.30
C VAL A 391 -18.35 -9.26 9.31
N GLY A 392 -18.71 -8.55 8.23
CA GLY A 392 -20.04 -7.97 8.03
C GLY A 392 -20.49 -7.04 9.17
N HIS A 393 -20.30 -5.73 9.01
CA HIS A 393 -20.92 -4.75 9.91
C HIS A 393 -22.40 -4.56 9.60
N VAL A 394 -23.25 -5.01 10.53
CA VAL A 394 -24.62 -4.50 10.71
C VAL A 394 -24.55 -3.46 11.83
N LEU A 395 -24.17 -2.24 11.50
CA LEU A 395 -24.50 -1.10 12.36
C LEU A 395 -25.86 -0.58 11.92
N ARG A 396 -26.96 -1.25 12.34
CA ARG A 396 -28.35 -0.74 12.36
C ARG A 396 -29.41 -1.75 12.83
N SER A 397 -29.18 -2.43 13.95
CA SER A 397 -30.26 -3.23 14.57
C SER A 397 -30.42 -3.03 16.08
N GLY A 398 -29.69 -2.09 16.69
CA GLY A 398 -29.78 -1.81 18.13
C GLY A 398 -30.74 -0.68 18.53
N ALA A 399 -31.39 0.02 17.59
CA ALA A 399 -32.21 1.19 17.90
C ALA A 399 -33.72 0.97 17.79
N LEU A 400 -34.19 -0.27 17.60
CA LEU A 400 -35.62 -0.59 17.47
C LEU A 400 -36.09 -1.72 18.39
N HIS A 401 -35.26 -2.20 19.32
CA HIS A 401 -35.64 -3.26 20.28
C HIS A 401 -35.41 -2.86 21.75
N ALA A 402 -35.19 -1.57 22.02
CA ALA A 402 -35.14 -1.03 23.38
C ALA A 402 -36.35 -0.10 23.63
N THR A 403 -37.54 -0.64 23.43
CA THR A 403 -38.80 -0.17 24.03
C THR A 403 -39.73 -1.39 24.17
N GLY A 404 -39.36 -2.32 25.05
CA GLY A 404 -40.37 -2.96 25.91
C GLY A 404 -40.69 -1.95 27.02
N THR A 405 -41.86 -1.88 27.61
CA THR A 405 -42.85 -2.91 27.92
C THR A 405 -44.13 -2.19 28.37
N ASP A 406 -45.30 -2.73 28.05
CA ASP A 406 -46.47 -2.87 28.95
C ASP A 406 -47.50 -3.71 28.18
N ALA A 407 -47.62 -5.00 28.50
CA ALA A 407 -48.57 -5.57 29.46
C ALA A 407 -49.99 -5.63 28.88
N GLY A 408 -50.35 -6.81 28.38
CA GLY A 408 -51.67 -7.15 27.87
C GLY A 408 -51.76 -8.66 27.70
N THR A 409 -52.16 -9.33 28.78
CA THR A 409 -52.66 -10.70 28.81
C THR A 409 -53.72 -10.92 27.74
N ASP A 410 -53.55 -11.94 26.91
CA ASP A 410 -54.68 -12.77 26.50
C ASP A 410 -54.20 -14.17 26.08
N ALA A 411 -54.82 -15.15 26.71
CA ALA A 411 -54.69 -16.56 26.43
C ALA A 411 -55.44 -16.88 25.13
N GLY A 412 -54.71 -17.37 24.13
CA GLY A 412 -55.27 -17.85 22.87
C GLY A 412 -54.53 -19.10 22.43
N THR A 413 -55.13 -20.25 22.71
CA THR A 413 -54.76 -21.56 22.17
C THR A 413 -54.72 -21.51 20.63
N GLY A 414 -53.52 -21.59 20.07
CA GLY A 414 -53.29 -21.68 18.64
C GLY A 414 -52.15 -22.65 18.35
N THR A 415 -52.49 -23.86 17.92
CA THR A 415 -51.60 -24.85 17.32
C THR A 415 -51.01 -24.28 16.02
N GLY A 416 -49.87 -23.61 16.12
CA GLY A 416 -49.08 -23.11 14.99
C GLY A 416 -47.85 -23.99 14.76
N THR A 417 -47.80 -24.63 13.61
CA THR A 417 -46.75 -25.52 13.12
C THR A 417 -45.35 -24.88 13.15
N GLY A 418 -44.39 -25.60 13.76
CA GLY A 418 -43.00 -25.17 13.92
C GLY A 418 -42.15 -25.33 12.66
N THR A 419 -42.24 -24.37 11.72
CA THR A 419 -41.38 -24.35 10.52
C THR A 419 -40.50 -23.09 10.36
N ASP A 420 -40.65 -22.05 11.19
CA ASP A 420 -39.87 -20.81 11.03
C ASP A 420 -38.61 -20.70 11.92
N ALA A 421 -38.48 -21.53 12.97
CA ALA A 421 -37.33 -21.46 13.88
C ALA A 421 -36.03 -22.00 13.26
N THR A 422 -36.10 -22.96 12.33
CA THR A 422 -34.94 -23.63 11.72
C THR A 422 -34.28 -22.76 10.63
N VAL A 423 -35.07 -22.04 9.84
CA VAL A 423 -34.58 -21.13 8.77
C VAL A 423 -33.90 -19.88 9.37
N VAL A 424 -34.39 -19.37 10.50
CA VAL A 424 -33.78 -18.23 11.20
C VAL A 424 -32.47 -18.65 11.90
N GLY A 425 -32.39 -19.89 12.42
CA GLY A 425 -31.19 -20.47 13.01
C GLY A 425 -30.03 -20.62 12.01
N GLY A 426 -30.29 -21.18 10.82
CA GLY A 426 -29.27 -21.39 9.78
C GLY A 426 -28.57 -20.09 9.34
N HIS A 427 -29.34 -19.01 9.17
CA HIS A 427 -28.79 -17.70 8.82
C HIS A 427 -27.94 -17.04 9.92
N ARG A 428 -28.16 -17.39 11.20
CA ARG A 428 -27.32 -16.90 12.31
C ARG A 428 -26.01 -17.69 12.36
N SER A 429 -26.05 -19.01 12.28
CA SER A 429 -24.86 -19.87 12.31
C SER A 429 -23.88 -19.55 11.18
N VAL A 430 -24.36 -19.37 9.94
CA VAL A 430 -23.52 -19.00 8.79
C VAL A 430 -22.85 -17.63 8.99
N ARG A 431 -23.53 -16.66 9.62
CA ARG A 431 -22.94 -15.34 9.92
C ARG A 431 -21.87 -15.41 10.99
N VAL A 432 -22.05 -16.25 12.02
CA VAL A 432 -21.03 -16.47 13.06
C VAL A 432 -19.80 -17.12 12.47
N VAL A 433 -19.94 -18.20 11.70
CA VAL A 433 -18.82 -18.89 11.04
C VAL A 433 -18.02 -17.94 10.16
N ARG A 434 -18.70 -17.11 9.36
CA ARG A 434 -18.04 -16.10 8.50
C ARG A 434 -17.27 -15.05 9.31
N ARG A 435 -17.81 -14.61 10.43
CA ARG A 435 -17.14 -13.65 11.33
C ARG A 435 -15.91 -14.24 11.98
N VAL A 436 -16.02 -15.46 12.48
CA VAL A 436 -14.90 -16.21 13.04
C VAL A 436 -13.82 -16.36 11.98
N LEU A 437 -14.17 -16.84 10.78
CA LEU A 437 -13.23 -16.96 9.67
C LEU A 437 -12.52 -15.63 9.34
N GLY A 438 -13.28 -14.54 9.20
CA GLY A 438 -12.71 -13.22 8.90
C GLY A 438 -11.74 -12.72 9.98
N TRP A 439 -12.07 -12.90 11.25
CA TRP A 439 -11.18 -12.52 12.35
C TRP A 439 -9.99 -13.46 12.51
N THR A 440 -10.15 -14.76 12.25
CA THR A 440 -9.05 -15.72 12.24
C THR A 440 -8.01 -15.36 11.19
N VAL A 441 -8.43 -15.00 9.97
CA VAL A 441 -7.50 -14.54 8.92
C VAL A 441 -6.69 -13.33 9.37
N VAL A 442 -7.35 -12.35 9.99
CA VAL A 442 -6.70 -11.14 10.49
C VAL A 442 -5.75 -11.46 11.65
N ALA A 443 -6.18 -12.30 12.60
CA ALA A 443 -5.37 -12.69 13.73
C ALA A 443 -4.09 -13.43 13.29
N VAL A 444 -4.21 -14.34 12.31
CA VAL A 444 -3.09 -15.09 11.76
C VAL A 444 -2.10 -14.17 11.02
N LEU A 445 -2.59 -13.23 10.21
CA LEU A 445 -1.73 -12.22 9.57
C LEU A 445 -0.99 -11.36 10.60
N VAL A 446 -1.72 -10.81 11.59
CA VAL A 446 -1.12 -9.94 12.61
C VAL A 446 -0.13 -10.70 13.48
N ALA A 447 -0.45 -11.93 13.90
CA ALA A 447 0.47 -12.77 14.67
C ALA A 447 1.78 -13.02 13.92
N THR A 448 1.67 -13.28 12.61
CA THR A 448 2.82 -13.46 11.72
C THR A 448 3.68 -12.20 11.63
N TRP A 449 3.05 -11.04 11.45
CA TRP A 449 3.76 -9.77 11.39
C TRP A 449 4.47 -9.42 12.69
N VAL A 450 3.83 -9.69 13.84
CA VAL A 450 4.41 -9.48 15.17
C VAL A 450 5.59 -10.43 15.39
N ALA A 451 5.46 -11.69 15.00
CA ALA A 451 6.54 -12.67 15.10
C ALA A 451 7.76 -12.34 14.22
N ALA A 452 7.56 -11.56 13.14
CA ALA A 452 8.60 -11.09 12.24
C ALA A 452 9.19 -9.71 12.62
N PHE A 453 8.96 -9.25 13.85
CA PHE A 453 9.46 -7.98 14.36
C PHE A 453 10.50 -8.20 15.48
N PRO A 454 11.71 -7.59 15.42
CA PRO A 454 12.23 -6.74 14.35
C PRO A 454 12.63 -7.54 13.10
N GLY A 455 12.82 -6.87 11.97
CA GLY A 455 13.31 -7.51 10.75
C GLY A 455 14.78 -7.23 10.49
N THR A 456 15.34 -7.89 9.48
CA THR A 456 16.72 -7.70 9.03
C THR A 456 16.72 -7.09 7.62
N ALA A 457 17.47 -6.01 7.44
CA ALA A 457 17.70 -5.40 6.14
C ALA A 457 18.99 -5.94 5.51
N GLN A 458 19.06 -6.00 4.18
CA GLN A 458 20.27 -6.38 3.44
C GLN A 458 21.46 -5.47 3.75
N ARG A 459 21.18 -4.21 4.12
CA ARG A 459 22.18 -3.21 4.52
C ARG A 459 22.45 -3.13 6.01
N ALA A 460 22.02 -4.13 6.79
CA ALA A 460 22.21 -4.14 8.23
C ALA A 460 23.68 -4.30 8.66
N THR A 461 24.56 -4.73 7.75
CA THR A 461 26.00 -4.91 8.01
C THR A 461 26.85 -3.68 7.69
N GLY A 462 26.25 -2.59 7.21
CA GLY A 462 26.99 -1.37 6.87
C GLY A 462 27.65 -1.42 5.50
N PRO A 463 28.59 -0.51 5.20
CA PRO A 463 29.16 0.48 6.12
C PRO A 463 28.25 1.70 6.34
N GLU A 464 28.31 2.28 7.54
CA GLU A 464 27.56 3.51 7.86
C GLU A 464 28.16 4.72 7.14
N TRP A 465 27.32 5.54 6.53
CA TRP A 465 27.71 6.69 5.70
C TRP A 465 28.40 7.80 6.49
N TYR A 466 27.81 8.20 7.63
CA TYR A 466 28.26 9.36 8.40
C TYR A 466 29.74 9.25 8.86
N PRO A 467 30.18 8.15 9.50
CA PRO A 467 31.57 8.03 9.95
C PRO A 467 32.59 8.11 8.81
N GLN A 468 32.24 7.58 7.63
CA GLN A 468 33.10 7.60 6.45
C GLN A 468 33.30 9.01 5.90
N VAL A 469 32.22 9.81 5.83
CA VAL A 469 32.30 11.20 5.37
C VAL A 469 33.15 12.04 6.31
N VAL A 470 32.97 11.89 7.63
CA VAL A 470 33.78 12.59 8.64
C VAL A 470 35.26 12.21 8.51
N ALA A 471 35.56 10.92 8.34
CA ALA A 471 36.94 10.46 8.15
C ALA A 471 37.58 11.00 6.85
N ALA A 472 36.79 11.28 5.82
CA ALA A 472 37.27 11.78 4.54
C ALA A 472 37.63 13.29 4.55
N GLU A 473 37.20 14.05 5.56
CA GLU A 473 37.41 15.51 5.62
C GLU A 473 38.88 15.91 5.49
N ALA A 474 39.78 15.23 6.21
CA ALA A 474 41.21 15.56 6.21
C ALA A 474 41.81 15.42 4.80
N ARG A 475 41.44 14.36 4.07
CA ARG A 475 41.85 14.14 2.68
C ARG A 475 41.25 15.19 1.75
N CYS A 476 39.98 15.54 1.94
CA CYS A 476 39.34 16.57 1.14
C CYS A 476 39.89 17.98 1.37
N ARG A 477 40.41 18.29 2.57
CA ARG A 477 41.13 19.57 2.81
C ARG A 477 42.44 19.65 2.01
N GLN A 478 43.09 18.53 1.72
CA GLN A 478 44.31 18.48 0.91
C GLN A 478 44.02 18.64 -0.58
N ASP A 479 42.88 18.12 -1.06
CA ASP A 479 42.42 18.26 -2.44
C ASP A 479 40.92 18.64 -2.49
N PRO A 480 40.57 19.93 -2.33
CA PRO A 480 39.17 20.36 -2.30
C PRO A 480 38.42 20.15 -3.62
N ALA A 481 39.13 20.11 -4.75
CA ALA A 481 38.55 19.86 -6.08
C ALA A 481 38.38 18.35 -6.37
N GLY A 482 38.97 17.50 -5.53
CA GLY A 482 38.95 16.05 -5.66
C GLY A 482 37.61 15.39 -5.33
N THR A 483 37.62 14.07 -5.37
CA THR A 483 36.50 13.21 -4.97
C THR A 483 37.00 12.11 -4.04
N VAL A 484 36.12 11.63 -3.18
CA VAL A 484 36.37 10.50 -2.28
C VAL A 484 35.34 9.40 -2.53
N MET A 485 35.76 8.16 -2.34
CA MET A 485 34.84 7.02 -2.38
C MET A 485 34.27 6.80 -0.98
N ILE A 486 32.95 6.80 -0.87
CA ILE A 486 32.20 6.48 0.34
C ILE A 486 31.47 5.17 0.10
N GLY A 487 31.66 4.20 0.99
CA GLY A 487 30.99 2.92 0.91
C GLY A 487 29.47 3.09 1.05
N ALA A 488 28.75 2.54 0.09
CA ALA A 488 27.33 2.24 0.16
C ALA A 488 27.15 0.75 -0.19
N LEU A 489 25.93 0.23 -0.17
CA LEU A 489 25.66 -1.13 -0.63
C LEU A 489 24.62 -1.14 -1.74
N PRO A 490 24.77 -1.98 -2.77
CA PRO A 490 25.88 -2.92 -3.01
C PRO A 490 27.09 -2.28 -3.72
N TRP A 491 27.14 -0.95 -3.83
CA TRP A 491 28.16 -0.21 -4.60
C TRP A 491 28.76 0.94 -3.80
N GLU A 492 29.85 1.54 -4.29
CA GLU A 492 30.42 2.75 -3.69
C GLU A 492 29.88 4.03 -4.34
N ALA A 493 29.77 5.10 -3.54
CA ALA A 493 29.41 6.43 -4.00
C ALA A 493 30.67 7.31 -4.16
N ARG A 494 30.82 7.95 -5.32
CA ARG A 494 31.86 8.96 -5.54
C ARG A 494 31.33 10.32 -5.09
N VAL A 495 31.89 10.86 -4.01
CA VAL A 495 31.43 12.11 -3.39
C VAL A 495 32.46 13.22 -3.63
N PRO A 496 32.07 14.35 -4.25
CA PRO A 496 32.92 15.53 -4.39
C PRO A 496 33.36 16.10 -3.04
N CYS A 497 34.64 16.47 -2.92
CA CYS A 497 35.19 17.02 -1.68
C CYS A 497 34.56 18.35 -1.27
N VAL A 498 34.07 19.14 -2.23
CA VAL A 498 33.29 20.36 -1.95
C VAL A 498 32.01 20.09 -1.15
N LEU A 499 31.40 18.90 -1.29
CA LEU A 499 30.23 18.49 -0.51
C LEU A 499 30.64 18.03 0.89
N VAL A 500 31.74 17.29 0.99
CA VAL A 500 32.30 16.82 2.28
C VAL A 500 32.68 18.02 3.16
N LEU A 501 33.30 19.04 2.57
CA LEU A 501 33.73 20.25 3.28
C LEU A 501 32.60 21.26 3.54
N GLY A 502 31.40 21.07 2.96
CA GLY A 502 30.28 21.98 3.11
C GLY A 502 30.45 23.34 2.42
N THR A 503 31.45 23.50 1.56
CA THR A 503 31.80 24.78 0.91
C THR A 503 30.99 25.06 -0.37
N GLY A 504 30.21 24.08 -0.85
CA GLY A 504 29.44 24.18 -2.10
C GLY A 504 27.94 24.51 -1.96
N ALA A 505 27.38 24.58 -0.75
CA ALA A 505 25.92 24.64 -0.55
C ALA A 505 25.28 26.05 -0.72
N THR A 506 26.05 27.11 -0.95
CA THR A 506 25.53 28.48 -1.03
C THR A 506 25.54 29.11 -2.42
N GLY A 507 25.71 28.34 -3.50
CA GLY A 507 25.64 28.93 -4.83
C GLY A 507 25.58 27.93 -5.96
N ARG A 508 24.38 27.45 -6.28
CA ARG A 508 23.92 27.07 -7.63
C ARG A 508 22.42 26.92 -7.67
#